data_AF-A0A2V8VCB4-F1
#
_entry.id   AF-A0A2V8VCB4-F1
#
_cell.length_a   1.000
_cell.length_b   1.000
_cell.length_c   1.000
_cell.angle_alpha   90.00
_cell.angle_beta   90.00
_cell.angle_gamma   90.00
#
_symmetry.space_group_name_H-M   'P 1'
#
loop_
_entity.id
_entity.type
_entity.pdbx_description
1 polymer ?
#
loop_
_entity_poly.entity_id
_entity_poly.type
_entity_poly.pdbx_seq_one_letter_code
_entity_poly.pdbx_strand_id
1 'polypeptide(L)'
;MPFDRFTIEQIAGDMLPNATLDQKIATGFNRNHRGNGEGGIIPEEYAVEYVVDRVDTTATVWMGLTLGCARCHDHKYDPFTQKEFYQVFAYFNNVPEKGKAWKYGNSPPVVPAPTATQQAELSAIDARLAAAESTFSSMKRELARGQAEWEKSDALSAPMDWTISRGMVVQRRLAGGGTFDGQRAVEVDVDDNVAKFGFYDKFTLSAWIRPTSPTGAILTRAEDVSEGEGYGLYLKGGKVQVNLVKRWLDDALRVETEQGITLDQWHHVLVTYDGSRVADGVKIYVDGVSQKLKVNLDDLNQSFDAKEPLRIGAGGGPENRFHGQMRDVRAHKVALTADEAAVQANDTPVGEIATIPPAKRTRAQSDKIALFFLERYAPAQIRDAWRQVAELREQKARMVESFPTVMVMQERPTPRDTFLLLRGAYDRPGDKVSPGVPSVLPPLPTGFPNNRLGLAKWLVDSSNTLTARVTVNRFWQTYFG
;
A
#
# COMPACT_ATOMS: atom_id res chain seq x y z
N MET A 1 -14.23 -32.70 3.39
CA MET A 1 -15.12 -31.54 3.61
C MET A 1 -16.42 -31.80 2.85
N PRO A 2 -17.61 -31.50 3.41
CA PRO A 2 -18.87 -31.55 2.69
C PRO A 2 -18.87 -30.68 1.41
N PHE A 3 -19.51 -31.13 0.33
CA PHE A 3 -19.45 -30.47 -0.99
C PHE A 3 -20.17 -29.11 -1.04
N ASP A 4 -21.26 -28.99 -0.28
CA ASP A 4 -21.97 -27.72 -0.05
C ASP A 4 -21.05 -26.69 0.61
N ARG A 5 -20.36 -27.08 1.67
CA ARG A 5 -19.38 -26.23 2.36
C ARG A 5 -18.23 -25.85 1.42
N PHE A 6 -17.67 -26.82 0.70
CA PHE A 6 -16.61 -26.56 -0.28
C PHE A 6 -17.04 -25.54 -1.34
N THR A 7 -18.24 -25.70 -1.90
CA THR A 7 -18.79 -24.78 -2.92
C THR A 7 -18.96 -23.36 -2.36
N ILE A 8 -19.54 -23.24 -1.17
CA ILE A 8 -19.75 -21.93 -0.54
C ILE A 8 -18.41 -21.25 -0.26
N GLU A 9 -17.41 -21.97 0.25
CA GLU A 9 -16.10 -21.41 0.55
C GLU A 9 -15.34 -21.01 -0.74
N GLN A 10 -15.37 -21.82 -1.80
CA GLN A 10 -14.73 -21.50 -3.08
C GLN A 10 -15.35 -20.30 -3.80
N ILE A 11 -16.69 -20.18 -3.78
CA ILE A 11 -17.40 -19.12 -4.48
C ILE A 11 -17.49 -17.84 -3.65
N ALA A 12 -17.67 -17.93 -2.33
CA ALA A 12 -18.04 -16.79 -1.48
C ALA A 12 -17.52 -16.87 -0.02
N GLY A 13 -16.46 -17.64 0.26
CA GLY A 13 -15.94 -17.83 1.61
C GLY A 13 -15.53 -16.54 2.32
N ASP A 14 -15.05 -15.54 1.59
CA ASP A 14 -14.69 -14.21 2.09
C ASP A 14 -15.89 -13.38 2.56
N MET A 15 -17.11 -13.74 2.13
CA MET A 15 -18.36 -13.09 2.52
C MET A 15 -19.05 -13.77 3.70
N LEU A 16 -18.50 -14.85 4.23
CA LEU A 16 -19.04 -15.50 5.42
C LEU A 16 -18.87 -14.59 6.66
N PRO A 17 -19.85 -14.58 7.59
CA PRO A 17 -19.69 -13.88 8.85
C PRO A 17 -18.43 -14.37 9.58
N ASN A 18 -17.54 -13.46 9.95
CA ASN A 18 -16.25 -13.77 10.58
C ASN A 18 -15.40 -14.77 9.78
N ALA A 19 -15.41 -14.67 8.45
CA ALA A 19 -14.66 -15.55 7.55
C ALA A 19 -13.22 -15.80 8.03
N THR A 20 -12.85 -17.07 8.17
CA THR A 20 -11.48 -17.47 8.53
C THR A 20 -10.51 -17.16 7.38
N LEU A 21 -9.20 -17.23 7.67
CA LEU A 21 -8.18 -17.05 6.63
C LEU A 21 -8.36 -18.07 5.49
N ASP A 22 -8.56 -19.36 5.84
CA ASP A 22 -8.77 -20.42 4.85
C ASP A 22 -10.00 -20.17 3.96
N GLN A 23 -11.09 -19.65 4.53
CA GLN A 23 -12.30 -19.32 3.79
C GLN A 23 -12.09 -18.15 2.82
N LYS A 24 -11.28 -17.16 3.20
CA LYS A 24 -10.87 -16.08 2.30
C LYS A 24 -9.97 -16.61 1.19
N ILE A 25 -8.98 -17.42 1.53
CA ILE A 25 -8.03 -18.05 0.59
C ILE A 25 -8.77 -18.90 -0.46
N ALA A 26 -9.79 -19.67 -0.05
CA ALA A 26 -10.59 -20.51 -0.94
C ALA A 26 -11.15 -19.72 -2.15
N THR A 27 -11.54 -18.46 -1.93
CA THR A 27 -12.08 -17.61 -3.00
C THR A 27 -11.05 -17.25 -4.08
N GLY A 28 -9.76 -17.42 -3.79
CA GLY A 28 -8.69 -17.28 -4.77
C GLY A 28 -8.81 -18.21 -5.97
N PHE A 29 -9.60 -19.29 -5.86
CA PHE A 29 -10.03 -20.09 -7.01
C PHE A 29 -10.57 -19.22 -8.16
N ASN A 30 -11.44 -18.25 -7.85
CA ASN A 30 -12.04 -17.33 -8.84
C ASN A 30 -11.07 -16.24 -9.34
N ARG A 31 -9.85 -16.16 -8.79
CA ARG A 31 -8.79 -15.23 -9.20
C ARG A 31 -7.69 -15.90 -10.01
N ASN A 32 -7.77 -17.21 -10.25
CA ASN A 32 -6.79 -17.97 -11.05
C ASN A 32 -7.04 -17.90 -12.57
N HIS A 33 -7.68 -16.85 -13.06
CA HIS A 33 -7.80 -16.57 -14.48
C HIS A 33 -6.50 -15.96 -15.03
N ARG A 34 -6.34 -15.95 -16.36
CA ARG A 34 -5.21 -15.28 -17.00
C ARG A 34 -5.25 -13.77 -16.70
N GLY A 35 -4.23 -13.23 -16.07
CA GLY A 35 -4.02 -11.79 -15.90
C GLY A 35 -3.07 -11.21 -16.95
N ASN A 36 -3.28 -9.95 -17.34
CA ASN A 36 -2.36 -9.23 -18.23
C ASN A 36 -1.82 -7.95 -17.55
N GLY A 37 -0.49 -7.84 -17.45
CA GLY A 37 0.23 -6.69 -16.91
C GLY A 37 1.06 -5.92 -17.94
N GLU A 38 0.84 -6.17 -19.23
CA GLU A 38 1.56 -5.54 -20.34
C GLU A 38 1.15 -4.06 -20.51
N GLY A 39 2.09 -3.25 -21.00
CA GLY A 39 1.80 -1.86 -21.37
C GLY A 39 0.96 -1.80 -22.65
N GLY A 40 0.05 -0.82 -22.74
CA GLY A 40 -0.78 -0.60 -23.94
C GLY A 40 -2.06 -1.43 -24.01
N ILE A 41 -2.34 -2.30 -23.04
CA ILE A 41 -3.64 -2.98 -22.94
C ILE A 41 -4.76 -1.98 -22.64
N ILE A 42 -5.99 -2.34 -22.99
CA ILE A 42 -7.18 -1.60 -22.57
C ILE A 42 -7.67 -2.23 -21.27
N PRO A 43 -7.53 -1.55 -20.11
CA PRO A 43 -7.80 -2.20 -18.83
C PRO A 43 -9.26 -2.66 -18.71
N GLU A 44 -10.22 -1.88 -19.24
CA GLU A 44 -11.63 -2.27 -19.17
C GLU A 44 -11.96 -3.55 -19.96
N GLU A 45 -11.29 -3.78 -21.10
CA GLU A 45 -11.45 -5.01 -21.87
C GLU A 45 -11.08 -6.23 -21.02
N TYR A 46 -9.90 -6.20 -20.40
CA TYR A 46 -9.43 -7.29 -19.55
C TYR A 46 -10.24 -7.42 -18.26
N ALA A 47 -10.73 -6.32 -17.68
CA ALA A 47 -11.63 -6.39 -16.54
C ALA A 47 -12.90 -7.18 -16.88
N VAL A 48 -13.47 -6.97 -18.07
CA VAL A 48 -14.59 -7.76 -18.58
C VAL A 48 -14.20 -9.22 -18.79
N GLU A 49 -13.05 -9.50 -19.43
CA GLU A 49 -12.59 -10.88 -19.65
C GLU A 49 -12.37 -11.67 -18.36
N TYR A 50 -11.87 -11.03 -17.30
CA TYR A 50 -11.67 -11.68 -15.99
C TYR A 50 -13.00 -12.12 -15.37
N VAL A 51 -14.04 -11.31 -15.52
CA VAL A 51 -15.37 -11.64 -15.01
C VAL A 51 -16.04 -12.70 -15.89
N VAL A 52 -15.87 -12.63 -17.22
CA VAL A 52 -16.34 -13.67 -18.16
C VAL A 52 -15.76 -15.03 -17.77
N ASP A 53 -14.46 -15.14 -17.52
CA ASP A 53 -13.81 -16.38 -17.12
C ASP A 53 -14.41 -16.98 -15.83
N ARG A 54 -14.76 -16.14 -14.84
CA ARG A 54 -15.44 -16.57 -13.61
C ARG A 54 -16.84 -17.10 -13.87
N VAL A 55 -17.60 -16.42 -14.74
CA VAL A 55 -18.95 -16.85 -15.15
C VAL A 55 -18.87 -18.20 -15.84
N ASP A 56 -17.99 -18.32 -16.84
CA ASP A 56 -17.83 -19.53 -17.66
C ASP A 56 -17.32 -20.70 -16.81
N THR A 57 -16.34 -20.46 -15.95
CA THR A 57 -15.83 -21.44 -14.99
C THR A 57 -16.93 -21.88 -14.04
N THR A 58 -17.68 -20.96 -13.44
CA THR A 58 -18.75 -21.31 -12.51
C THR A 58 -19.87 -22.09 -13.19
N ALA A 59 -20.31 -21.63 -14.37
CA ALA A 59 -21.36 -22.28 -15.14
C ALA A 59 -20.96 -23.67 -15.63
N THR A 60 -19.72 -23.81 -16.10
CA THR A 60 -19.20 -25.10 -16.53
C THR A 60 -19.03 -26.03 -15.33
N VAL A 61 -18.34 -25.59 -14.28
CA VAL A 61 -17.97 -26.44 -13.14
C VAL A 61 -19.17 -26.83 -12.29
N TRP A 62 -20.06 -25.91 -11.91
CA TRP A 62 -21.18 -26.25 -11.02
C TRP A 62 -22.49 -26.55 -11.74
N MET A 63 -22.73 -26.00 -12.92
CA MET A 63 -24.02 -26.15 -13.60
C MET A 63 -23.93 -27.06 -14.84
N GLY A 64 -22.73 -27.37 -15.34
CA GLY A 64 -22.56 -28.15 -16.56
C GLY A 64 -23.16 -27.45 -17.80
N LEU A 65 -23.22 -26.12 -17.78
CA LEU A 65 -23.86 -25.30 -18.82
C LEU A 65 -22.82 -24.54 -19.65
N THR A 66 -23.08 -24.39 -20.94
CA THR A 66 -22.28 -23.58 -21.87
C THR A 66 -22.80 -22.14 -21.96
N LEU A 67 -22.86 -21.45 -20.81
CA LEU A 67 -23.44 -20.09 -20.75
C LEU A 67 -22.63 -19.07 -21.58
N GLY A 68 -21.35 -19.31 -21.84
CA GLY A 68 -20.46 -18.38 -22.56
C GLY A 68 -20.92 -17.98 -23.97
N CYS A 69 -21.68 -18.82 -24.68
CA CYS A 69 -22.25 -18.43 -25.98
C CYS A 69 -23.28 -17.28 -25.83
N ALA A 70 -23.93 -17.18 -24.67
CA ALA A 70 -24.89 -16.12 -24.38
C ALA A 70 -24.22 -14.75 -24.15
N ARG A 71 -22.87 -14.66 -24.12
CA ARG A 71 -22.14 -13.40 -23.96
C ARG A 71 -22.49 -12.36 -25.03
N CYS A 72 -22.60 -12.79 -26.29
CA CYS A 72 -22.71 -11.88 -27.43
C CYS A 72 -24.14 -11.77 -28.00
N HIS A 73 -24.96 -12.78 -27.79
CA HIS A 73 -26.32 -12.91 -28.31
C HIS A 73 -27.08 -13.95 -27.47
N ASP A 74 -28.40 -14.07 -27.61
CA ASP A 74 -29.14 -15.16 -26.96
C ASP A 74 -28.60 -16.53 -27.39
N HIS A 75 -28.48 -17.46 -26.46
CA HIS A 75 -27.89 -18.76 -26.73
C HIS A 75 -28.65 -19.49 -27.86
N LYS A 76 -27.92 -20.12 -28.78
CA LYS A 76 -28.50 -20.64 -30.04
C LYS A 76 -29.49 -21.78 -29.82
N TYR A 77 -29.24 -22.64 -28.83
CA TYR A 77 -30.00 -23.88 -28.60
C TYR A 77 -30.66 -23.92 -27.22
N ASP A 78 -29.86 -23.70 -26.18
CA ASP A 78 -30.36 -23.62 -24.80
C ASP A 78 -31.13 -22.30 -24.54
N PRO A 79 -32.12 -22.32 -23.63
CA PRO A 79 -33.00 -21.18 -23.37
C PRO A 79 -32.36 -20.14 -22.43
N PHE A 80 -31.16 -19.66 -22.79
CA PHE A 80 -30.45 -18.62 -22.06
C PHE A 80 -30.38 -17.35 -22.89
N THR A 81 -30.89 -16.26 -22.35
CA THR A 81 -30.78 -14.94 -22.97
C THR A 81 -29.42 -14.31 -22.70
N GLN A 82 -29.00 -13.37 -23.54
CA GLN A 82 -27.81 -12.57 -23.29
C GLN A 82 -27.93 -11.80 -21.96
N LYS A 83 -29.13 -11.31 -21.64
CA LYS A 83 -29.39 -10.60 -20.39
C LYS A 83 -29.06 -11.47 -19.19
N GLU A 84 -29.45 -12.75 -19.19
CA GLU A 84 -29.17 -13.67 -18.08
C GLU A 84 -27.67 -13.96 -17.91
N PHE A 85 -26.89 -14.01 -19.00
CA PHE A 85 -25.42 -14.07 -18.89
C PHE A 85 -24.89 -12.90 -18.08
N TYR A 86 -25.33 -11.68 -18.39
CA TYR A 86 -24.88 -10.47 -17.67
C TYR A 86 -25.44 -10.35 -16.25
N GLN A 87 -26.59 -10.99 -15.96
CA GLN A 87 -27.09 -11.11 -14.59
C GLN A 87 -26.20 -12.03 -13.74
N VAL A 88 -25.67 -13.12 -14.31
CA VAL A 88 -24.68 -13.97 -13.62
C VAL A 88 -23.34 -13.25 -13.50
N PHE A 89 -22.90 -12.56 -14.56
CA PHE A 89 -21.70 -11.70 -14.57
C PHE A 89 -21.70 -10.69 -13.42
N ALA A 90 -22.85 -10.08 -13.13
CA ALA A 90 -22.97 -9.10 -12.06
C ALA A 90 -22.59 -9.64 -10.66
N TYR A 91 -22.69 -10.96 -10.40
CA TYR A 91 -22.22 -11.53 -9.14
C TYR A 91 -20.70 -11.49 -8.97
N PHE A 92 -19.94 -11.44 -10.06
CA PHE A 92 -18.47 -11.50 -10.05
C PHE A 92 -17.81 -10.16 -10.40
N ASN A 93 -18.58 -9.16 -10.83
CA ASN A 93 -18.10 -7.85 -11.28
C ASN A 93 -17.86 -6.83 -10.14
N ASN A 94 -17.71 -7.30 -8.90
CA ASN A 94 -17.56 -6.43 -7.72
C ASN A 94 -16.17 -6.48 -7.04
N VAL A 95 -15.22 -7.20 -7.62
CA VAL A 95 -13.83 -7.21 -7.16
C VAL A 95 -13.16 -5.88 -7.59
N PRO A 96 -12.36 -5.19 -6.75
CA PRO A 96 -11.67 -3.93 -7.09
C PRO A 96 -10.50 -4.10 -8.07
N GLU A 97 -10.68 -4.91 -9.11
CA GLU A 97 -9.69 -5.07 -10.17
C GLU A 97 -9.82 -3.93 -11.19
N LYS A 98 -8.66 -3.43 -11.64
CA LYS A 98 -8.58 -2.40 -12.68
C LYS A 98 -8.41 -3.00 -14.08
N GLY A 99 -8.45 -4.32 -14.23
CA GLY A 99 -8.21 -5.01 -15.51
C GLY A 99 -6.74 -5.09 -15.95
N LYS A 100 -5.81 -4.49 -15.20
CA LYS A 100 -4.37 -4.66 -15.36
C LYS A 100 -3.81 -5.43 -14.16
N ALA A 101 -3.26 -6.61 -14.42
CA ALA A 101 -2.59 -7.42 -13.41
C ALA A 101 -1.20 -6.86 -13.09
N TRP A 102 -0.71 -7.12 -11.88
CA TRP A 102 0.67 -6.79 -11.51
C TRP A 102 1.65 -7.69 -12.24
N LYS A 103 2.70 -7.09 -12.83
CA LYS A 103 3.74 -7.83 -13.57
C LYS A 103 4.52 -8.80 -12.68
N TYR A 104 4.74 -8.42 -11.42
CA TYR A 104 5.44 -9.24 -10.43
C TYR A 104 4.59 -9.41 -9.18
N GLY A 105 4.37 -10.67 -8.79
CA GLY A 105 3.59 -11.06 -7.62
C GLY A 105 2.09 -11.15 -7.89
N ASN A 106 1.31 -11.26 -6.81
CA ASN A 106 -0.14 -11.36 -6.88
C ASN A 106 -0.79 -9.99 -7.12
N SER A 107 -1.91 -9.98 -7.84
CA SER A 107 -2.68 -8.75 -8.08
C SER A 107 -3.71 -8.52 -6.97
N PRO A 108 -3.86 -7.28 -6.45
CA PRO A 108 -4.86 -6.99 -5.43
C PRO A 108 -6.29 -7.28 -5.92
N PRO A 109 -7.25 -7.55 -5.01
CA PRO A 109 -7.04 -7.73 -3.56
C PRO A 109 -6.32 -9.05 -3.24
N VAL A 110 -5.43 -8.98 -2.25
CA VAL A 110 -4.64 -10.09 -1.72
C VAL A 110 -4.76 -10.16 -0.20
N VAL A 111 -4.55 -11.35 0.36
CA VAL A 111 -4.38 -11.53 1.81
C VAL A 111 -3.02 -12.19 2.09
N PRO A 112 -2.35 -11.85 3.21
CA PRO A 112 -1.23 -12.64 3.70
C PRO A 112 -1.70 -14.06 4.08
N ALA A 113 -0.97 -15.06 3.66
CA ALA A 113 -1.28 -16.48 3.86
C ALA A 113 -0.08 -17.20 4.51
N PRO A 114 0.28 -16.87 5.77
CA PRO A 114 1.42 -17.49 6.43
C PRO A 114 1.32 -19.00 6.46
N THR A 115 2.46 -19.67 6.27
CA THR A 115 2.56 -21.11 6.53
C THR A 115 2.33 -21.42 8.01
N ALA A 116 2.01 -22.67 8.34
CA ALA A 116 1.85 -23.10 9.74
C ALA A 116 3.10 -22.77 10.59
N THR A 117 4.30 -22.94 10.02
CA THR A 117 5.57 -22.57 10.66
C THR A 117 5.66 -21.08 10.91
N GLN A 118 5.40 -20.25 9.89
CA GLN A 118 5.39 -18.79 10.03
C GLN A 118 4.37 -18.30 11.06
N GLN A 119 3.20 -18.94 11.13
CA GLN A 119 2.17 -18.60 12.11
C GLN A 119 2.62 -18.91 13.54
N ALA A 120 3.30 -20.04 13.75
CA ALA A 120 3.89 -20.39 15.05
C ALA A 120 5.01 -19.43 15.45
N GLU A 121 5.89 -19.07 14.50
CA GLU A 121 6.97 -18.11 14.72
C GLU A 121 6.44 -16.71 15.03
N LEU A 122 5.42 -16.24 14.29
CA LEU A 122 4.74 -14.97 14.58
C LEU A 122 4.14 -14.97 15.98
N SER A 123 3.46 -16.06 16.38
CA SER A 123 2.88 -16.18 17.72
C SER A 123 3.96 -16.11 18.81
N ALA A 124 5.13 -16.71 18.57
CA ALA A 124 6.28 -16.62 19.49
C ALA A 124 6.91 -15.22 19.53
N ILE A 125 6.95 -14.49 18.41
CA ILE A 125 7.36 -13.08 18.38
C ILE A 125 6.35 -12.22 19.14
N ASP A 126 5.06 -12.44 18.95
CA ASP A 126 3.99 -11.70 19.63
C ASP A 126 4.02 -11.87 21.15
N ALA A 127 4.23 -13.10 21.64
CA ALA A 127 4.39 -13.35 23.07
C ALA A 127 5.62 -12.61 23.65
N ARG A 128 6.75 -12.64 22.94
CA ARG A 128 7.97 -11.92 23.35
C ARG A 128 7.77 -10.39 23.32
N LEU A 129 7.09 -9.89 22.29
CA LEU A 129 6.79 -8.46 22.14
C LEU A 129 5.88 -7.98 23.27
N ALA A 130 4.80 -8.71 23.58
CA ALA A 130 3.91 -8.39 24.68
C ALA A 130 4.64 -8.36 26.03
N ALA A 131 5.54 -9.32 26.28
CA ALA A 131 6.36 -9.35 27.49
C ALA A 131 7.34 -8.15 27.57
N ALA A 132 8.01 -7.81 26.45
CA ALA A 132 8.91 -6.67 26.38
C ALA A 132 8.16 -5.34 26.55
N GLU A 133 6.98 -5.19 25.95
CA GLU A 133 6.13 -4.01 26.08
C GLU A 133 5.59 -3.83 27.51
N SER A 134 5.24 -4.94 28.18
CA SER A 134 4.86 -4.94 29.60
C SER A 134 6.02 -4.50 30.49
N THR A 135 7.22 -5.04 30.23
CA THR A 135 8.45 -4.69 30.96
C THR A 135 8.76 -3.21 30.81
N PHE A 136 8.84 -2.71 29.58
CA PHE A 136 9.09 -1.29 29.32
C PHE A 136 7.99 -0.39 29.91
N SER A 137 6.72 -0.80 29.83
CA SER A 137 5.61 -0.04 30.42
C SER A 137 5.70 0.07 31.94
N SER A 138 6.18 -0.97 32.63
CA SER A 138 6.40 -0.94 34.08
C SER A 138 7.44 0.09 34.51
N MET A 139 8.39 0.41 33.62
CA MET A 139 9.48 1.38 33.85
C MET A 139 9.10 2.82 33.50
N LYS A 140 7.91 3.08 32.92
CA LYS A 140 7.52 4.44 32.48
C LYS A 140 7.58 5.50 33.58
N ARG A 141 7.23 5.14 34.82
CA ARG A 141 7.31 6.07 35.96
C ARG A 141 8.75 6.43 36.30
N GLU A 142 9.65 5.45 36.26
CA GLU A 142 11.08 5.67 36.49
C GLU A 142 11.69 6.48 35.35
N LEU A 143 11.36 6.16 34.09
CA LEU A 143 11.77 6.92 32.91
C LEU A 143 11.37 8.40 33.03
N ALA A 144 10.11 8.68 33.40
CA ALA A 144 9.63 10.05 33.55
C ALA A 144 10.34 10.81 34.70
N ARG A 145 10.62 10.13 35.82
CA ARG A 145 11.39 10.71 36.92
C ARG A 145 12.82 11.01 36.50
N GLY A 146 13.50 10.05 35.87
CA GLY A 146 14.86 10.20 35.38
C GLY A 146 14.97 11.32 34.35
N GLN A 147 13.99 11.47 33.45
CA GLN A 147 13.96 12.58 32.51
C GLN A 147 13.83 13.92 33.26
N ALA A 148 12.90 14.03 34.21
CA ALA A 148 12.70 15.25 34.97
C ALA A 148 13.92 15.66 35.84
N GLU A 149 14.69 14.69 36.33
CA GLU A 149 15.95 14.92 37.03
C GLU A 149 17.06 15.33 36.07
N TRP A 150 17.19 14.63 34.94
CA TRP A 150 18.17 14.94 33.89
C TRP A 150 17.94 16.34 33.29
N GLU A 151 16.69 16.75 33.08
CA GLU A 151 16.35 18.10 32.60
C GLU A 151 16.79 19.23 33.56
N LYS A 152 16.99 18.92 34.85
CA LYS A 152 17.49 19.86 35.86
C LYS A 152 19.01 19.79 36.06
N SER A 153 19.68 18.86 35.39
CA SER A 153 21.12 18.66 35.51
C SER A 153 21.91 19.57 34.57
N ASP A 154 23.22 19.72 34.83
CA ASP A 154 24.12 20.49 33.96
C ASP A 154 24.40 19.82 32.61
N ALA A 155 23.86 18.61 32.35
CA ALA A 155 24.01 17.87 31.10
C ALA A 155 23.45 18.60 29.86
N LEU A 156 22.64 19.65 30.08
CA LEU A 156 21.99 20.45 29.04
C LEU A 156 22.53 21.89 28.94
N SER A 157 23.69 22.13 29.55
CA SER A 157 24.36 23.44 29.60
C SER A 157 24.75 24.02 28.22
N ALA A 158 24.73 23.21 27.16
CA ALA A 158 24.94 23.66 25.78
C ALA A 158 23.79 23.21 24.86
N PRO A 159 23.43 24.00 23.83
CA PRO A 159 22.51 23.57 22.79
C PRO A 159 23.02 22.31 22.09
N MET A 160 22.23 21.24 22.17
CA MET A 160 22.53 19.97 21.50
C MET A 160 21.64 19.80 20.27
N ASP A 161 22.27 19.80 19.10
CA ASP A 161 21.60 19.43 17.85
C ASP A 161 21.48 17.90 17.79
N TRP A 162 20.24 17.41 17.86
CA TRP A 162 19.91 16.00 17.79
C TRP A 162 18.74 15.78 16.83
N THR A 163 18.81 14.66 16.11
CA THR A 163 17.79 14.18 15.19
C THR A 163 17.69 12.66 15.30
N ILE A 164 16.61 12.10 14.75
CA ILE A 164 16.37 10.67 14.69
C ILE A 164 17.46 9.99 13.86
N SER A 165 18.24 9.12 14.52
CA SER A 165 19.34 8.33 13.94
C SER A 165 18.87 7.00 13.35
N ARG A 166 17.73 6.49 13.80
CA ARG A 166 17.20 5.16 13.45
C ARG A 166 17.01 5.01 11.95
N GLY A 167 17.78 4.11 11.34
CA GLY A 167 17.71 3.84 9.90
C GLY A 167 18.25 4.97 9.04
N MET A 168 18.87 6.01 9.60
CA MET A 168 19.49 7.08 8.82
C MET A 168 20.67 6.54 8.04
N VAL A 169 20.67 6.77 6.73
CA VAL A 169 21.72 6.32 5.80
C VAL A 169 22.43 7.48 5.14
N VAL A 170 21.78 8.65 5.06
CA VAL A 170 22.37 9.89 4.56
C VAL A 170 22.04 11.02 5.51
N GLN A 171 23.05 11.81 5.86
CA GLN A 171 22.91 13.13 6.46
C GLN A 171 23.92 14.07 5.81
N ARG A 172 23.46 15.21 5.30
CA ARG A 172 24.32 16.23 4.70
C ARG A 172 23.99 17.61 5.26
N ARG A 173 25.00 18.21 5.89
CA ARG A 173 25.05 19.65 6.19
C ARG A 173 25.71 20.34 5.00
N LEU A 174 25.01 21.27 4.37
CA LEU A 174 25.45 21.87 3.11
C LEU A 174 26.38 23.07 3.36
N ALA A 175 27.52 23.09 2.66
CA ALA A 175 28.46 24.20 2.71
C ALA A 175 27.91 25.46 2.01
N GLY A 176 28.47 26.64 2.34
CA GLY A 176 28.12 27.91 1.70
C GLY A 176 26.69 28.37 1.99
N GLY A 177 26.20 28.16 3.22
CA GLY A 177 24.85 28.53 3.65
C GLY A 177 23.73 27.73 2.98
N GLY A 178 24.07 26.67 2.24
CA GLY A 178 23.09 25.83 1.55
C GLY A 178 22.39 26.51 0.38
N THR A 179 22.97 27.56 -0.22
CA THR A 179 22.38 28.30 -1.34
C THR A 179 22.47 27.53 -2.66
N PHE A 180 21.39 27.53 -3.43
CA PHE A 180 21.28 27.01 -4.79
C PHE A 180 20.68 28.08 -5.71
N ASP A 181 21.31 28.25 -6.86
CA ASP A 181 21.05 29.29 -7.86
C ASP A 181 20.47 28.72 -9.16
N GLY A 182 20.00 27.47 -9.13
CA GLY A 182 19.57 26.75 -10.32
C GLY A 182 20.70 26.07 -11.11
N GLN A 183 21.96 26.32 -10.77
CA GLN A 183 23.11 25.66 -11.41
C GLN A 183 23.79 24.69 -10.47
N ARG A 184 23.88 25.04 -9.18
CA ARG A 184 24.48 24.18 -8.17
C ARG A 184 23.72 22.84 -8.05
N ALA A 185 24.47 21.75 -8.09
CA ALA A 185 24.02 20.41 -7.74
C ALA A 185 25.07 19.78 -6.83
N VAL A 186 24.64 19.01 -5.82
CA VAL A 186 25.55 18.25 -4.96
C VAL A 186 25.28 16.77 -5.17
N GLU A 187 26.22 16.07 -5.77
CA GLU A 187 26.22 14.60 -5.76
C GLU A 187 26.69 14.12 -4.39
N VAL A 188 25.91 13.23 -3.79
CA VAL A 188 26.18 12.69 -2.46
C VAL A 188 27.06 11.46 -2.64
N ASP A 189 28.34 11.60 -2.32
CA ASP A 189 29.28 10.47 -2.30
C ASP A 189 28.86 9.46 -1.21
N VAL A 190 28.34 8.31 -1.66
CA VAL A 190 27.91 7.17 -0.85
C VAL A 190 28.17 5.89 -1.64
N ASP A 191 28.40 4.77 -0.95
CA ASP A 191 28.50 3.46 -1.61
C ASP A 191 27.29 3.21 -2.53
N ASP A 192 27.49 2.50 -3.63
CA ASP A 192 26.45 2.30 -4.67
C ASP A 192 25.10 1.79 -4.14
N ASN A 193 25.12 1.06 -3.04
CA ASN A 193 23.93 0.46 -2.40
C ASN A 193 23.24 1.36 -1.35
N VAL A 194 23.88 2.46 -0.93
CA VAL A 194 23.29 3.38 0.05
C VAL A 194 22.22 4.25 -0.61
N ALA A 195 21.05 4.32 0.00
CA ALA A 195 19.87 4.99 -0.55
C ALA A 195 19.57 4.55 -2.00
N LYS A 196 19.87 3.29 -2.36
CA LYS A 196 19.44 2.70 -3.62
C LYS A 196 18.10 2.00 -3.39
N PHE A 197 17.04 2.78 -3.33
CA PHE A 197 15.71 2.27 -3.05
C PHE A 197 15.03 1.79 -4.33
N GLY A 198 14.44 0.61 -4.26
CA GLY A 198 13.47 0.11 -5.22
C GLY A 198 12.04 0.12 -4.66
N PHE A 199 11.13 -0.41 -5.46
CA PHE A 199 9.70 -0.42 -5.19
C PHE A 199 9.22 -1.16 -3.93
N TYR A 200 10.00 -2.08 -3.36
CA TYR A 200 9.70 -2.73 -2.07
C TYR A 200 10.43 -2.11 -0.89
N ASP A 201 11.39 -1.22 -1.13
CA ASP A 201 12.16 -0.63 -0.05
C ASP A 201 11.36 0.44 0.68
N LYS A 202 11.46 0.41 2.01
CA LYS A 202 10.94 1.45 2.88
C LYS A 202 11.97 2.56 2.99
N PHE A 203 11.52 3.80 2.91
CA PHE A 203 12.42 4.91 3.11
C PHE A 203 11.72 6.18 3.58
N THR A 204 12.55 7.11 4.05
CA THR A 204 12.17 8.48 4.34
C THR A 204 13.18 9.41 3.67
N LEU A 205 12.71 10.47 3.00
CA LEU A 205 13.55 11.56 2.51
C LEU A 205 13.09 12.86 3.16
N SER A 206 14.03 13.72 3.56
CA SER A 206 13.66 15.01 4.15
C SER A 206 14.71 16.09 3.94
N ALA A 207 14.28 17.34 3.98
CA ALA A 207 15.16 18.50 4.05
C ALA A 207 14.42 19.69 4.68
N TRP A 208 15.18 20.62 5.24
CA TRP A 208 14.73 21.99 5.39
C TRP A 208 15.00 22.74 4.09
N ILE A 209 13.98 23.41 3.56
CA ILE A 209 14.06 24.18 2.31
C ILE A 209 13.53 25.59 2.52
N ARG A 210 14.13 26.56 1.85
CA ARG A 210 13.65 27.93 1.72
C ARG A 210 13.64 28.28 0.23
N PRO A 211 12.61 27.85 -0.52
CA PRO A 211 12.58 27.97 -1.96
C PRO A 211 12.28 29.41 -2.38
N THR A 212 12.98 29.89 -3.40
CA THR A 212 12.70 31.19 -4.07
C THR A 212 11.95 30.99 -5.40
N SER A 213 11.77 29.73 -5.81
CA SER A 213 11.04 29.32 -7.01
C SER A 213 10.01 28.24 -6.64
N PRO A 214 8.84 28.19 -7.31
CA PRO A 214 7.85 27.15 -7.10
C PRO A 214 8.25 25.78 -7.66
N THR A 215 9.40 25.66 -8.33
CA THR A 215 9.89 24.39 -8.89
C THR A 215 11.34 24.15 -8.46
N GLY A 216 11.66 22.90 -8.11
CA GLY A 216 13.02 22.49 -7.78
C GLY A 216 13.14 21.09 -7.21
N ALA A 217 14.20 20.38 -7.55
CA ALA A 217 14.55 19.05 -7.05
C ALA A 217 15.27 19.19 -5.71
N ILE A 218 14.79 18.47 -4.69
CA ILE A 218 15.29 18.62 -3.32
C ILE A 218 16.32 17.52 -3.04
N LEU A 219 15.90 16.27 -3.13
CA LEU A 219 16.74 15.08 -2.99
C LEU A 219 16.26 14.01 -3.97
N THR A 220 17.11 13.61 -4.90
CA THR A 220 16.74 12.70 -5.99
C THR A 220 17.80 11.65 -6.23
N ARG A 221 17.38 10.48 -6.70
CA ARG A 221 18.24 9.52 -7.39
C ARG A 221 17.50 9.15 -8.66
N ALA A 222 17.65 10.00 -9.66
CA ALA A 222 16.92 9.93 -10.91
C ALA A 222 17.76 10.45 -12.06
N GLU A 223 17.44 9.98 -13.27
CA GLU A 223 17.97 10.51 -14.51
C GLU A 223 17.74 12.02 -14.57
N ASP A 224 18.72 12.73 -15.11
CA ASP A 224 18.69 14.19 -15.14
C ASP A 224 18.14 14.72 -16.47
N VAL A 225 17.04 14.12 -16.90
CA VAL A 225 16.25 14.50 -18.06
C VAL A 225 14.80 14.69 -17.64
N SER A 226 14.06 15.50 -18.39
CA SER A 226 12.62 15.65 -18.18
C SER A 226 11.98 14.27 -18.21
N GLU A 227 11.12 13.98 -17.23
CA GLU A 227 10.38 12.71 -17.14
C GLU A 227 11.26 11.45 -16.95
N GLY A 228 12.50 11.63 -16.45
CA GLY A 228 13.48 10.55 -16.26
C GLY A 228 13.11 9.47 -15.23
N GLU A 229 13.77 8.30 -15.37
CA GLU A 229 13.67 7.17 -14.44
C GLU A 229 14.29 7.47 -13.07
N GLY A 230 13.76 6.89 -12.00
CA GLY A 230 14.32 6.91 -10.66
C GLY A 230 13.33 7.40 -9.61
N TYR A 231 13.84 7.87 -8.47
CA TYR A 231 13.02 8.45 -7.42
C TYR A 231 13.46 9.86 -7.03
N GLY A 232 12.54 10.66 -6.49
CA GLY A 232 12.91 11.93 -5.91
C GLY A 232 11.80 12.69 -5.21
N LEU A 233 12.25 13.61 -4.35
CA LEU A 233 11.45 14.63 -3.69
C LEU A 233 11.65 15.96 -4.42
N TYR A 234 10.55 16.56 -4.85
CA TYR A 234 10.51 17.75 -5.69
C TYR A 234 9.55 18.80 -5.12
N LEU A 235 9.77 20.04 -5.53
CA LEU A 235 8.77 21.09 -5.56
C LEU A 235 8.28 21.24 -7.01
N LYS A 236 6.96 21.24 -7.21
CA LYS A 236 6.32 21.41 -8.52
C LYS A 236 5.14 22.36 -8.38
N GLY A 237 5.24 23.55 -8.97
CA GLY A 237 4.18 24.57 -8.84
C GLY A 237 3.88 24.96 -7.38
N GLY A 238 4.90 24.95 -6.51
CA GLY A 238 4.79 25.23 -5.07
C GLY A 238 4.32 24.05 -4.23
N LYS A 239 3.97 22.91 -4.83
CA LYS A 239 3.55 21.70 -4.11
C LYS A 239 4.71 20.74 -3.90
N VAL A 240 4.71 20.07 -2.77
CA VAL A 240 5.69 19.01 -2.49
C VAL A 240 5.23 17.75 -3.23
N GLN A 241 6.08 17.25 -4.12
CA GLN A 241 5.77 16.14 -5.00
C GLN A 241 6.82 15.05 -4.88
N VAL A 242 6.35 13.80 -4.93
CA VAL A 242 7.18 12.60 -4.90
C VAL A 242 6.97 11.88 -6.22
N ASN A 243 8.08 11.55 -6.88
CA ASN A 243 8.07 10.74 -8.09
C ASN A 243 8.85 9.45 -7.82
N LEU A 244 8.22 8.31 -8.04
CA LEU A 244 8.83 6.98 -8.08
C LEU A 244 8.56 6.41 -9.48
N VAL A 245 9.55 6.44 -10.36
CA VAL A 245 9.34 6.31 -11.81
C VAL A 245 10.21 5.20 -12.37
N LYS A 246 9.60 4.21 -13.01
CA LYS A 246 10.29 3.35 -13.98
C LYS A 246 10.03 3.81 -15.41
N ARG A 247 8.78 4.15 -15.73
CA ARG A 247 8.39 4.84 -16.97
C ARG A 247 7.36 5.90 -16.64
N TRP A 248 7.59 7.11 -17.10
CA TRP A 248 6.80 8.27 -16.69
C TRP A 248 5.29 8.18 -16.97
N LEU A 249 4.94 7.66 -18.15
CA LEU A 249 3.56 7.66 -18.64
C LEU A 249 2.69 6.60 -17.96
N ASP A 250 3.24 5.42 -17.69
CA ASP A 250 2.46 4.21 -17.41
C ASP A 250 3.12 3.17 -16.47
N ASP A 251 4.23 3.53 -15.80
CA ASP A 251 4.89 2.68 -14.80
C ASP A 251 5.57 3.52 -13.72
N ALA A 252 4.75 4.20 -12.93
CA ALA A 252 5.19 5.10 -11.88
C ALA A 252 4.15 5.26 -10.78
N LEU A 253 4.63 5.72 -9.62
CA LEU A 253 3.82 6.26 -8.53
C LEU A 253 4.21 7.73 -8.36
N ARG A 254 3.25 8.62 -8.58
CA ARG A 254 3.43 10.08 -8.45
C ARG A 254 2.31 10.66 -7.63
N VAL A 255 2.68 11.33 -6.55
CA VAL A 255 1.74 12.01 -5.65
C VAL A 255 2.26 13.39 -5.30
N GLU A 256 1.35 14.34 -5.11
CA GLU A 256 1.68 15.70 -4.70
C GLU A 256 0.76 16.15 -3.56
N THR A 257 1.21 17.11 -2.77
CA THR A 257 0.34 17.78 -1.80
C THR A 257 -0.80 18.52 -2.51
N GLU A 258 -1.98 18.54 -1.92
CA GLU A 258 -3.08 19.37 -2.44
C GLU A 258 -2.76 20.86 -2.31
N GLN A 259 -2.14 21.24 -1.19
CA GLN A 259 -1.74 22.61 -0.87
C GLN A 259 -0.25 22.84 -1.19
N GLY A 260 0.07 24.04 -1.65
CA GLY A 260 1.44 24.48 -1.85
C GLY A 260 2.06 25.06 -0.57
N ILE A 261 3.38 25.14 -0.55
CA ILE A 261 4.14 25.86 0.48
C ILE A 261 4.40 27.30 0.06
N THR A 262 4.68 28.17 1.02
CA THR A 262 5.06 29.56 0.75
C THR A 262 6.52 29.66 0.32
N LEU A 263 6.82 30.61 -0.56
CA LEU A 263 8.20 30.91 -0.97
C LEU A 263 8.87 31.82 0.06
N ASP A 264 10.19 31.88 0.00
CA ASP A 264 11.07 32.73 0.84
C ASP A 264 10.97 32.49 2.36
N GLN A 265 10.34 31.39 2.76
CA GLN A 265 10.22 30.93 4.15
C GLN A 265 10.82 29.55 4.32
N TRP A 266 11.34 29.25 5.51
CA TRP A 266 11.84 27.92 5.84
C TRP A 266 10.67 26.98 6.07
N HIS A 267 10.68 25.85 5.35
CA HIS A 267 9.79 24.73 5.55
C HIS A 267 10.61 23.45 5.73
N HIS A 268 10.19 22.59 6.65
CA HIS A 268 10.67 21.22 6.69
C HIS A 268 9.75 20.35 5.84
N VAL A 269 10.31 19.68 4.84
CA VAL A 269 9.58 18.73 3.99
C VAL A 269 10.11 17.33 4.23
N LEU A 270 9.19 16.38 4.40
CA LEU A 270 9.51 14.98 4.65
C LEU A 270 8.52 14.08 3.91
N VAL A 271 9.04 13.06 3.23
CA VAL A 271 8.24 12.00 2.62
C VAL A 271 8.62 10.66 3.23
N THR A 272 7.62 9.81 3.47
CA THR A 272 7.82 8.39 3.77
C THR A 272 7.18 7.52 2.71
N TYR A 273 7.81 6.40 2.37
CA TYR A 273 7.26 5.35 1.52
C TYR A 273 7.41 3.99 2.21
N ASP A 274 6.36 3.19 2.19
CA ASP A 274 6.25 1.93 2.93
C ASP A 274 6.53 0.67 2.09
N GLY A 275 6.90 0.80 0.82
CA GLY A 275 7.17 -0.34 -0.07
C GLY A 275 5.91 -1.01 -0.63
N SER A 276 4.71 -0.46 -0.41
CA SER A 276 3.44 -1.06 -0.83
C SER A 276 3.15 -1.00 -2.34
N ARG A 277 3.90 -0.20 -3.09
CA ARG A 277 3.74 0.06 -4.53
C ARG A 277 2.46 0.81 -4.91
N VAL A 278 1.73 1.32 -3.92
CA VAL A 278 0.51 2.11 -4.13
C VAL A 278 0.61 3.47 -3.48
N ALA A 279 -0.09 4.46 -4.04
CA ALA A 279 -0.07 5.84 -3.59
C ALA A 279 -0.39 6.02 -2.09
N ASP A 280 -1.26 5.17 -1.53
CA ASP A 280 -1.61 5.17 -0.10
C ASP A 280 -0.41 4.90 0.82
N GLY A 281 0.61 4.20 0.31
CA GLY A 281 1.87 3.93 0.99
C GLY A 281 2.83 5.12 1.08
N VAL A 282 2.53 6.21 0.37
CA VAL A 282 3.27 7.47 0.47
C VAL A 282 2.58 8.40 1.46
N LYS A 283 3.36 9.01 2.35
CA LYS A 283 2.92 10.14 3.20
C LYS A 283 3.88 11.31 3.01
N ILE A 284 3.34 12.51 2.88
CA ILE A 284 4.11 13.76 2.84
C ILE A 284 3.76 14.58 4.07
N TYR A 285 4.78 15.15 4.71
CA TYR A 285 4.68 16.02 5.85
C TYR A 285 5.35 17.35 5.52
N VAL A 286 4.69 18.45 5.87
CA VAL A 286 5.23 19.81 5.79
C VAL A 286 5.19 20.37 7.20
N ASP A 287 6.33 20.84 7.69
CA ASP A 287 6.51 21.36 9.06
C ASP A 287 6.01 20.40 10.13
N GLY A 288 6.20 19.10 9.88
CA GLY A 288 5.79 18.03 10.80
C GLY A 288 4.32 17.63 10.70
N VAL A 289 3.53 18.28 9.85
CA VAL A 289 2.09 18.05 9.68
C VAL A 289 1.81 17.24 8.42
N SER A 290 1.08 16.14 8.56
CA SER A 290 0.69 15.27 7.43
C SER A 290 -0.24 16.01 6.46
N GLN A 291 0.03 15.84 5.16
CA GLN A 291 -0.67 16.51 4.08
C GLN A 291 -1.67 15.59 3.36
N LYS A 292 -2.77 16.16 2.89
CA LYS A 292 -3.63 15.50 1.89
C LYS A 292 -2.92 15.45 0.55
N LEU A 293 -3.05 14.32 -0.13
CA LEU A 293 -2.35 14.05 -1.38
C LEU A 293 -3.33 13.94 -2.54
N LYS A 294 -2.95 14.56 -3.67
CA LYS A 294 -3.50 14.27 -4.98
C LYS A 294 -2.65 13.18 -5.62
N VAL A 295 -3.31 12.13 -6.09
CA VAL A 295 -2.66 11.06 -6.86
C VAL A 295 -2.59 11.48 -8.33
N ASN A 296 -1.38 11.64 -8.84
CA ASN A 296 -1.14 11.97 -10.25
C ASN A 296 -1.05 10.69 -11.09
N LEU A 297 -0.41 9.64 -10.56
CA LEU A 297 -0.36 8.29 -11.16
C LEU A 297 -0.11 7.26 -10.05
N ASP A 298 -0.76 6.10 -10.16
CA ASP A 298 -0.68 4.98 -9.20
C ASP A 298 -0.67 3.65 -9.98
N ASP A 299 0.44 3.40 -10.67
CA ASP A 299 0.61 2.26 -11.57
C ASP A 299 2.05 1.72 -11.55
N LEU A 300 2.61 1.51 -10.34
CA LEU A 300 3.99 1.06 -10.18
C LEU A 300 4.09 -0.48 -10.24
N ASN A 301 4.60 -0.98 -11.37
CA ASN A 301 4.71 -2.41 -11.65
C ASN A 301 6.15 -2.93 -11.64
N GLN A 302 7.13 -2.03 -11.74
CA GLN A 302 8.54 -2.37 -11.79
C GLN A 302 9.34 -1.55 -10.79
N SER A 303 10.55 -2.04 -10.46
CA SER A 303 11.48 -1.29 -9.61
C SER A 303 11.91 0.01 -10.30
N PHE A 304 11.99 1.08 -9.51
CA PHE A 304 12.50 2.40 -9.91
C PHE A 304 13.96 2.61 -9.44
N ASP A 305 14.68 1.52 -9.13
CA ASP A 305 16.07 1.64 -8.68
C ASP A 305 16.96 2.18 -9.79
N ALA A 306 17.40 3.42 -9.61
CA ALA A 306 18.19 4.16 -10.56
C ALA A 306 19.70 3.86 -10.36
N LYS A 307 20.47 3.87 -11.45
CA LYS A 307 21.95 3.76 -11.41
C LYS A 307 22.61 5.09 -11.10
N GLU A 308 21.86 6.17 -11.22
CA GLU A 308 22.27 7.54 -11.01
C GLU A 308 22.75 7.74 -9.57
N PRO A 309 23.67 8.69 -9.33
CA PRO A 309 24.02 9.08 -7.98
C PRO A 309 22.86 9.76 -7.28
N LEU A 310 22.88 9.75 -5.95
CA LEU A 310 21.98 10.57 -5.15
C LEU A 310 22.40 12.04 -5.28
N ARG A 311 21.47 12.92 -5.61
CA ARG A 311 21.69 14.36 -5.85
C ARG A 311 20.84 15.23 -4.95
N ILE A 312 21.41 16.36 -4.56
CA ILE A 312 20.71 17.45 -3.85
C ILE A 312 20.66 18.65 -4.79
N GLY A 313 19.48 19.21 -5.02
CA GLY A 313 19.28 20.41 -5.85
C GLY A 313 19.07 20.16 -7.36
N ALA A 314 19.16 18.91 -7.81
CA ALA A 314 19.09 18.53 -9.23
C ALA A 314 18.47 17.13 -9.42
N GLY A 315 18.29 16.71 -10.68
CA GLY A 315 17.65 15.46 -11.09
C GLY A 315 16.26 15.68 -11.69
N GLY A 316 15.85 14.78 -12.58
CA GLY A 316 14.58 14.87 -13.32
C GLY A 316 14.53 16.01 -14.34
N GLY A 317 15.68 16.54 -14.79
CA GLY A 317 15.75 17.54 -15.87
C GLY A 317 16.19 18.94 -15.41
N PRO A 318 16.69 19.77 -16.35
CA PRO A 318 17.19 21.12 -16.06
C PRO A 318 16.10 22.09 -15.56
N GLU A 319 14.83 21.85 -15.88
CA GLU A 319 13.71 22.63 -15.38
C GLU A 319 13.43 22.40 -13.89
N ASN A 320 14.02 21.36 -13.31
CA ASN A 320 13.85 20.98 -11.90
C ASN A 320 15.04 21.40 -11.04
N ARG A 321 15.84 22.37 -11.45
CA ARG A 321 16.91 22.87 -10.60
C ARG A 321 16.36 23.68 -9.44
N PHE A 322 16.86 23.41 -8.24
CA PHE A 322 16.41 24.10 -7.04
C PHE A 322 16.96 25.54 -6.98
N HIS A 323 16.11 26.47 -6.59
CA HIS A 323 16.48 27.85 -6.30
C HIS A 323 16.09 28.20 -4.87
N GLY A 324 17.04 28.73 -4.10
CA GLY A 324 16.83 29.12 -2.71
C GLY A 324 17.89 28.53 -1.78
N GLN A 325 17.49 28.14 -0.57
CA GLN A 325 18.40 27.56 0.42
C GLN A 325 17.90 26.19 0.89
N MET A 326 18.82 25.27 1.19
CA MET A 326 18.52 23.99 1.80
C MET A 326 19.47 23.71 2.97
N ARG A 327 18.99 23.00 3.98
CA ARG A 327 19.83 22.49 5.08
C ARG A 327 19.31 21.13 5.54
N ASP A 328 20.16 20.40 6.24
CA ASP A 328 19.77 19.18 6.95
C ASP A 328 19.08 18.14 6.05
N VAL A 329 19.68 17.88 4.89
CA VAL A 329 19.18 16.89 3.94
C VAL A 329 19.48 15.49 4.46
N ARG A 330 18.44 14.65 4.57
CA ARG A 330 18.53 13.32 5.17
C ARG A 330 17.78 12.27 4.34
N ALA A 331 18.28 11.04 4.40
CA ALA A 331 17.57 9.85 3.95
C ALA A 331 17.67 8.75 5.00
N HIS A 332 16.56 8.04 5.20
CA HIS A 332 16.46 6.88 6.09
C HIS A 332 15.97 5.66 5.30
N LYS A 333 16.44 4.47 5.64
CA LYS A 333 15.98 3.17 5.10
C LYS A 333 14.76 2.59 5.84
N VAL A 334 14.00 3.47 6.48
CA VAL A 334 12.77 3.15 7.21
C VAL A 334 11.74 4.22 6.90
N ALA A 335 10.45 3.88 6.95
CA ALA A 335 9.37 4.85 6.95
C ALA A 335 9.20 5.39 8.39
N LEU A 336 9.46 6.68 8.59
CA LEU A 336 9.23 7.33 9.88
C LEU A 336 7.73 7.48 10.16
N THR A 337 7.37 7.45 11.44
CA THR A 337 5.99 7.72 11.89
C THR A 337 5.65 9.20 11.82
N ALA A 338 4.37 9.56 11.96
CA ALA A 338 3.95 10.97 12.01
C ALA A 338 4.59 11.73 13.18
N ASP A 339 4.69 11.12 14.37
CA ASP A 339 5.34 11.72 15.54
C ASP A 339 6.84 11.94 15.28
N GLU A 340 7.50 10.97 14.66
CA GLU A 340 8.92 11.08 14.26
C GLU A 340 9.13 12.17 13.20
N ALA A 341 8.22 12.30 12.23
CA ALA A 341 8.26 13.38 11.25
C ALA A 341 8.10 14.76 11.90
N ALA A 342 7.23 14.88 12.91
CA ALA A 342 7.06 16.10 13.68
C ALA A 342 8.29 16.44 14.54
N VAL A 343 8.94 15.43 15.14
CA VAL A 343 10.20 15.60 15.86
C VAL A 343 11.32 16.07 14.94
N GLN A 344 11.42 15.51 13.73
CA GLN A 344 12.44 15.89 12.76
C GLN A 344 12.22 17.29 12.16
N ALA A 345 10.96 17.74 12.10
CA ALA A 345 10.59 19.11 11.71
C ALA A 345 10.82 20.14 12.82
N ASN A 346 11.22 19.72 14.03
CA ASN A 346 11.55 20.65 15.10
C ASN A 346 13.06 20.96 15.07
N ASP A 347 13.42 22.19 14.72
CA ASP A 347 14.82 22.64 14.70
C ASP A 347 15.31 23.20 16.05
N THR A 348 14.44 23.29 17.07
CA THR A 348 14.84 23.73 18.41
C THR A 348 15.84 22.72 19.01
N PRO A 349 17.05 23.16 19.42
CA PRO A 349 18.02 22.29 20.09
C PRO A 349 17.46 21.74 21.41
N VAL A 350 17.88 20.53 21.79
CA VAL A 350 17.29 19.86 22.97
C VAL A 350 17.55 20.63 24.27
N GLY A 351 18.72 21.25 24.40
CA GLY A 351 19.05 22.12 25.53
C GLY A 351 18.11 23.31 25.66
N GLU A 352 17.71 23.92 24.54
CA GLU A 352 16.74 25.02 24.54
C GLU A 352 15.33 24.53 24.91
N ILE A 353 14.90 23.38 24.38
CA ILE A 353 13.62 22.76 24.74
C ILE A 353 13.51 22.54 26.25
N ALA A 354 14.61 22.12 26.89
CA ALA A 354 14.63 21.88 28.33
C ALA A 354 14.34 23.14 29.15
N THR A 355 14.72 24.33 28.66
CA THR A 355 14.41 25.61 29.32
C THR A 355 12.93 26.00 29.25
N ILE A 356 12.18 25.43 28.30
CA ILE A 356 10.75 25.65 28.15
C ILE A 356 10.03 24.80 29.22
N PRO A 357 9.14 25.39 30.05
CA PRO A 357 8.35 24.62 31.00
C PRO A 357 7.58 23.47 30.31
N PRO A 358 7.55 22.24 30.86
CA PRO A 358 6.91 21.11 30.20
C PRO A 358 5.47 21.35 29.71
N ALA A 359 4.68 22.11 30.48
CA ALA A 359 3.30 22.47 30.12
C ALA A 359 3.17 23.47 28.96
N LYS A 360 4.27 24.11 28.54
CA LYS A 360 4.34 25.07 27.43
C LYS A 360 5.04 24.50 26.19
N ARG A 361 5.60 23.30 26.27
CA ARG A 361 6.23 22.64 25.13
C ARG A 361 5.18 22.22 24.12
N THR A 362 5.48 22.38 22.84
CA THR A 362 4.66 21.74 21.79
C THR A 362 4.80 20.22 21.88
N ARG A 363 3.89 19.48 21.25
CA ARG A 363 3.98 18.01 21.22
C ARG A 363 5.31 17.52 20.64
N ALA A 364 5.73 18.09 19.51
CA ALA A 364 7.01 17.76 18.86
C ALA A 364 8.23 18.05 19.77
N GLN A 365 8.20 19.16 20.53
CA GLN A 365 9.26 19.48 21.50
C GLN A 365 9.32 18.44 22.62
N SER A 366 8.18 18.09 23.21
CA SER A 366 8.09 17.06 24.25
C SER A 366 8.54 15.68 23.76
N ASP A 367 8.16 15.30 22.53
CA ASP A 367 8.56 14.02 21.95
C ASP A 367 10.07 14.01 21.61
N LYS A 368 10.62 15.12 21.11
CA LYS A 368 12.05 15.25 20.77
C LYS A 368 12.93 15.09 22.00
N ILE A 369 12.64 15.84 23.08
CA ILE A 369 13.43 15.77 24.32
C ILE A 369 13.29 14.40 25.01
N ALA A 370 12.10 13.80 24.99
CA ALA A 370 11.87 12.47 25.56
C ALA A 370 12.64 11.38 24.79
N LEU A 371 12.61 11.42 23.45
CA LEU A 371 13.36 10.47 22.61
C LEU A 371 14.87 10.64 22.79
N PHE A 372 15.36 11.88 22.84
CA PHE A 372 16.79 12.15 23.09
C PHE A 372 17.25 11.61 24.43
N PHE A 373 16.48 11.89 25.51
CA PHE A 373 16.75 11.35 26.83
C PHE A 373 16.77 9.82 26.81
N LEU A 374 15.75 9.20 26.21
CA LEU A 374 15.64 7.75 26.12
C LEU A 374 16.81 7.11 25.36
N GLU A 375 17.27 7.69 24.26
CA GLU A 375 18.38 7.15 23.48
C GLU A 375 19.73 7.32 24.22
N ARG A 376 19.96 8.47 24.86
CA ARG A 376 21.30 8.87 25.32
C ARG A 376 21.54 8.75 26.83
N TYR A 377 20.53 9.02 27.65
CA TYR A 377 20.71 9.27 29.08
C TYR A 377 19.87 8.38 30.00
N ALA A 378 18.80 7.76 29.50
CA ALA A 378 18.00 6.85 30.32
C ALA A 378 18.86 5.70 30.89
N PRO A 379 18.53 5.18 32.09
CA PRO A 379 19.22 4.03 32.68
C PRO A 379 19.33 2.87 31.69
N ALA A 380 20.46 2.15 31.72
CA ALA A 380 20.76 1.09 30.76
C ALA A 380 19.60 0.07 30.65
N GLN A 381 19.03 -0.35 31.78
CA GLN A 381 17.89 -1.28 31.81
C GLN A 381 16.67 -0.78 31.04
N ILE A 382 16.35 0.52 31.14
CA ILE A 382 15.22 1.12 30.42
C ILE A 382 15.53 1.22 28.93
N ARG A 383 16.76 1.58 28.57
CA ARG A 383 17.20 1.62 27.16
C ARG A 383 17.19 0.23 26.53
N ASP A 384 17.60 -0.78 27.26
CA ASP A 384 17.60 -2.17 26.80
C ASP A 384 16.17 -2.66 26.58
N ALA A 385 15.26 -2.40 27.52
CA ALA A 385 13.85 -2.73 27.36
C ALA A 385 13.21 -2.00 26.17
N TRP A 386 13.50 -0.72 25.97
CA TRP A 386 13.03 0.05 24.81
C TRP A 386 13.58 -0.49 23.49
N ARG A 387 14.89 -0.77 23.43
CA ARG A 387 15.53 -1.36 22.23
C ARG A 387 14.97 -2.73 21.91
N GLN A 388 14.69 -3.56 22.92
CA GLN A 388 14.09 -4.87 22.74
C GLN A 388 12.68 -4.77 22.14
N VAL A 389 11.86 -3.82 22.59
CA VAL A 389 10.54 -3.56 21.98
C VAL A 389 10.69 -3.14 20.52
N ALA A 390 11.60 -2.21 20.23
CA ALA A 390 11.84 -1.75 18.86
C ALA A 390 12.31 -2.89 17.94
N GLU A 391 13.25 -3.72 18.42
CA GLU A 391 13.77 -4.87 17.69
C GLU A 391 12.69 -5.92 17.42
N LEU A 392 11.88 -6.28 18.42
CA LEU A 392 10.80 -7.26 18.27
C LEU A 392 9.70 -6.75 17.32
N ARG A 393 9.39 -5.45 17.34
CA ARG A 393 8.48 -4.84 16.36
C ARG A 393 9.03 -4.93 14.94
N GLU A 394 10.32 -4.69 14.78
CA GLU A 394 10.99 -4.81 13.48
C GLU A 394 11.06 -6.28 13.00
N GLN A 395 11.37 -7.22 13.90
CA GLN A 395 11.32 -8.65 13.62
C GLN A 395 9.91 -9.10 13.22
N LYS A 396 8.88 -8.64 13.93
CA LYS A 396 7.48 -8.89 13.59
C LYS A 396 7.14 -8.33 12.20
N ALA A 397 7.51 -7.09 11.92
CA ALA A 397 7.25 -6.46 10.62
C ALA A 397 7.92 -7.25 9.47
N ARG A 398 9.21 -7.57 9.60
CA ARG A 398 9.93 -8.40 8.62
C ARG A 398 9.30 -9.79 8.43
N MET A 399 8.83 -10.41 9.51
CA MET A 399 8.15 -11.70 9.45
C MET A 399 6.84 -11.58 8.65
N VAL A 400 6.00 -10.61 8.98
CA VAL A 400 4.73 -10.37 8.29
C VAL A 400 4.94 -10.05 6.80
N GLU A 401 5.98 -9.28 6.47
CA GLU A 401 6.37 -8.99 5.09
C GLU A 401 6.84 -10.23 4.32
N SER A 402 7.37 -11.24 5.01
CA SER A 402 7.81 -12.50 4.39
C SER A 402 6.66 -13.47 4.09
N PHE A 403 5.44 -13.16 4.52
CA PHE A 403 4.30 -14.05 4.29
C PHE A 403 4.00 -14.10 2.80
N PRO A 404 3.83 -15.32 2.23
CA PRO A 404 3.30 -15.40 0.88
C PRO A 404 1.89 -14.79 0.88
N THR A 405 1.51 -14.21 -0.24
CA THR A 405 0.17 -13.66 -0.42
C THR A 405 -0.66 -14.58 -1.30
N VAL A 406 -1.98 -14.46 -1.22
CA VAL A 406 -2.93 -15.13 -2.11
C VAL A 406 -3.96 -14.12 -2.58
N MET A 407 -4.30 -14.14 -3.87
CA MET A 407 -5.39 -13.32 -4.42
C MET A 407 -6.74 -13.83 -3.91
N VAL A 408 -7.65 -12.93 -3.57
CA VAL A 408 -8.99 -13.27 -3.04
C VAL A 408 -10.08 -12.51 -3.77
N MET A 409 -11.35 -12.87 -3.59
CA MET A 409 -12.47 -12.19 -4.26
C MET A 409 -13.00 -10.94 -3.53
N GLN A 410 -12.29 -10.48 -2.49
CA GLN A 410 -12.76 -9.41 -1.59
C GLN A 410 -13.45 -8.27 -2.34
N GLU A 411 -14.75 -8.12 -2.08
CA GLU A 411 -15.60 -7.18 -2.80
C GLU A 411 -15.42 -5.74 -2.33
N ARG A 412 -15.74 -4.81 -3.24
CA ARG A 412 -15.82 -3.38 -2.92
C ARG A 412 -17.00 -3.09 -1.99
N PRO A 413 -16.89 -2.09 -1.09
CA PRO A 413 -18.03 -1.64 -0.29
C PRO A 413 -19.20 -1.11 -1.13
N THR A 414 -18.89 -0.45 -2.25
CA THR A 414 -19.89 0.04 -3.20
C THR A 414 -19.87 -0.84 -4.45
N PRO A 415 -20.97 -1.56 -4.76
CA PRO A 415 -21.07 -2.40 -5.94
C PRO A 415 -20.80 -1.66 -7.25
N ARG A 416 -20.10 -2.30 -8.17
CA ARG A 416 -19.93 -1.79 -9.54
C ARG A 416 -21.22 -1.98 -10.33
N ASP A 417 -21.60 -0.96 -11.09
CA ASP A 417 -22.68 -1.08 -12.06
C ASP A 417 -22.31 -2.10 -13.14
N THR A 418 -23.27 -2.96 -13.49
CA THR A 418 -23.11 -3.98 -14.54
C THR A 418 -24.11 -3.71 -15.66
N PHE A 419 -23.63 -3.81 -16.90
CA PHE A 419 -24.42 -3.58 -18.09
C PHE A 419 -24.34 -4.81 -18.99
N LEU A 420 -25.42 -5.08 -19.73
CA LEU A 420 -25.34 -5.95 -20.89
C LEU A 420 -24.39 -5.33 -21.91
N LEU A 421 -23.45 -6.09 -22.46
CA LEU A 421 -22.54 -5.57 -23.49
C LEU A 421 -23.01 -5.98 -24.87
N LEU A 422 -23.23 -5.01 -25.76
CA LEU A 422 -23.72 -5.27 -27.11
C LEU A 422 -22.67 -6.07 -27.89
N ARG A 423 -23.05 -7.28 -28.33
CA ARG A 423 -22.13 -8.25 -28.95
C ARG A 423 -20.93 -8.62 -28.08
N GLY A 424 -21.03 -8.48 -26.76
CA GLY A 424 -19.96 -8.80 -25.83
C GLY A 424 -18.81 -7.79 -25.78
N ALA A 425 -18.95 -6.63 -26.44
CA ALA A 425 -17.90 -5.61 -26.55
C ALA A 425 -17.88 -4.68 -25.31
N TYR A 426 -16.72 -4.62 -24.63
CA TYR A 426 -16.55 -3.89 -23.36
C TYR A 426 -16.88 -2.39 -23.46
N ASP A 427 -16.68 -1.79 -24.64
CA ASP A 427 -16.89 -0.37 -24.94
C ASP A 427 -18.32 -0.06 -25.43
N ARG A 428 -19.20 -1.06 -25.47
CA ARG A 428 -20.60 -0.91 -25.91
C ARG A 428 -21.61 -1.36 -24.85
N PRO A 429 -21.70 -0.64 -23.71
CA PRO A 429 -22.72 -0.93 -22.71
C PRO A 429 -24.12 -0.66 -23.27
N GLY A 430 -25.03 -1.60 -23.02
CA GLY A 430 -26.47 -1.48 -23.23
C GLY A 430 -27.18 -1.29 -21.89
N ASP A 431 -28.29 -2.00 -21.70
CA ASP A 431 -29.11 -1.86 -20.49
C ASP A 431 -28.36 -2.29 -19.22
N LYS A 432 -28.57 -1.54 -18.14
CA LYS A 432 -28.10 -1.91 -16.81
C LYS A 432 -28.81 -3.20 -16.35
N VAL A 433 -28.06 -4.10 -15.75
CA VAL A 433 -28.57 -5.35 -15.18
C VAL A 433 -28.24 -5.45 -13.70
N SER A 434 -29.02 -6.26 -12.98
CA SER A 434 -28.77 -6.61 -11.57
C SER A 434 -28.45 -8.10 -11.46
N PRO A 435 -27.76 -8.54 -10.39
CA PRO A 435 -27.49 -9.94 -10.19
C PRO A 435 -28.75 -10.81 -10.25
N GLY A 436 -28.64 -11.98 -10.88
CA GLY A 436 -29.75 -12.89 -11.12
C GLY A 436 -29.29 -14.23 -11.68
N VAL A 437 -30.12 -15.26 -11.50
CA VAL A 437 -29.90 -16.62 -12.01
C VAL A 437 -30.76 -16.88 -13.26
N PRO A 438 -30.36 -17.79 -14.17
CA PRO A 438 -31.16 -18.11 -15.36
C PRO A 438 -32.59 -18.54 -15.01
N SER A 439 -33.57 -17.99 -15.71
CA SER A 439 -35.00 -18.16 -15.41
C SER A 439 -35.54 -19.57 -15.66
N VAL A 440 -34.86 -20.37 -16.50
CA VAL A 440 -35.16 -21.78 -16.71
C VAL A 440 -34.79 -22.66 -15.50
N LEU A 441 -33.94 -22.16 -14.61
CA LEU A 441 -33.55 -22.82 -13.37
C LEU A 441 -34.41 -22.34 -12.20
N PRO A 442 -34.44 -23.07 -11.08
CA PRO A 442 -35.15 -22.62 -9.88
C PRO A 442 -34.73 -21.20 -9.48
N PRO A 443 -35.67 -20.31 -9.14
CA PRO A 443 -35.34 -18.93 -8.77
C PRO A 443 -34.51 -18.89 -7.48
N LEU A 444 -33.82 -17.77 -7.24
CA LEU A 444 -33.12 -17.54 -5.98
C LEU A 444 -34.14 -17.57 -4.80
N PRO A 445 -33.95 -18.42 -3.77
CA PRO A 445 -34.86 -18.51 -2.64
C PRO A 445 -35.07 -17.18 -1.92
N THR A 446 -36.29 -16.95 -1.43
CA THR A 446 -36.60 -15.78 -0.62
C THR A 446 -35.75 -15.78 0.66
N GLY A 447 -35.10 -14.65 0.97
CA GLY A 447 -34.23 -14.51 2.13
C GLY A 447 -32.74 -14.76 1.85
N PHE A 448 -32.37 -15.28 0.68
CA PHE A 448 -30.97 -15.29 0.27
C PHE A 448 -30.55 -13.89 -0.17
N PRO A 449 -29.33 -13.44 0.18
CA PRO A 449 -28.84 -12.15 -0.30
C PRO A 449 -28.63 -12.22 -1.82
N ASN A 450 -29.03 -11.19 -2.57
CA ASN A 450 -28.81 -11.17 -4.02
C ASN A 450 -27.37 -10.71 -4.36
N ASN A 451 -26.39 -11.52 -3.96
CA ASN A 451 -24.96 -11.30 -4.17
C ASN A 451 -24.24 -12.66 -4.34
N ARG A 452 -22.90 -12.64 -4.46
CA ARG A 452 -22.11 -13.85 -4.69
C ARG A 452 -22.29 -14.93 -3.61
N LEU A 453 -22.52 -14.55 -2.35
CA LEU A 453 -22.86 -15.51 -1.28
C LEU A 453 -24.23 -16.16 -1.50
N GLY A 454 -25.23 -15.41 -1.97
CA GLY A 454 -26.52 -15.98 -2.35
C GLY A 454 -26.42 -16.95 -3.52
N LEU A 455 -25.66 -16.58 -4.57
CA LEU A 455 -25.36 -17.47 -5.69
C LEU A 455 -24.71 -18.77 -5.20
N ALA A 456 -23.69 -18.66 -4.34
CA ALA A 456 -22.96 -19.82 -3.81
C ALA A 456 -23.88 -20.78 -3.04
N LYS A 457 -24.78 -20.24 -2.20
CA LYS A 457 -25.78 -21.03 -1.49
C LYS A 457 -26.80 -21.65 -2.45
N TRP A 458 -27.25 -20.91 -3.45
CA TRP A 458 -28.21 -21.39 -4.45
C TRP A 458 -27.68 -22.53 -5.32
N LEU A 459 -26.38 -22.53 -5.64
CA LEU A 459 -25.76 -23.63 -6.39
C LEU A 459 -25.87 -24.98 -5.67
N VAL A 460 -25.95 -24.98 -4.33
CA VAL A 460 -26.01 -26.21 -3.52
C VAL A 460 -27.30 -26.33 -2.72
N ASP A 461 -28.29 -25.50 -3.04
CA ASP A 461 -29.61 -25.58 -2.42
C ASP A 461 -30.34 -26.85 -2.89
N SER A 462 -31.06 -27.50 -1.97
CA SER A 462 -31.85 -28.69 -2.28
C SER A 462 -32.91 -28.48 -3.37
N SER A 463 -33.40 -27.25 -3.57
CA SER A 463 -34.32 -26.93 -4.66
C SER A 463 -33.63 -26.86 -6.02
N ASN A 464 -32.30 -26.70 -6.06
CA ASN A 464 -31.48 -26.66 -7.27
C ASN A 464 -30.76 -28.00 -7.50
N THR A 465 -31.43 -28.92 -8.18
CA THR A 465 -30.91 -30.28 -8.40
C THR A 465 -29.83 -30.36 -9.49
N LEU A 466 -29.61 -29.29 -10.26
CA LEU A 466 -28.70 -29.30 -11.40
C LEU A 466 -27.26 -29.59 -10.99
N THR A 467 -26.75 -28.91 -9.97
CA THR A 467 -25.36 -29.07 -9.52
C THR A 467 -25.09 -30.47 -8.98
N ALA A 468 -26.01 -31.02 -8.17
CA ALA A 468 -25.88 -32.40 -7.70
C ALA A 468 -25.84 -33.40 -8.88
N ARG A 469 -26.71 -33.21 -9.89
CA ARG A 469 -26.73 -34.05 -11.09
C ARG A 469 -25.42 -33.96 -11.89
N VAL A 470 -24.90 -32.75 -12.09
CA VAL A 470 -23.63 -32.51 -12.80
C VAL A 470 -22.47 -33.20 -12.08
N THR A 471 -22.38 -33.04 -10.76
CA THR A 471 -21.31 -33.66 -9.96
C THR A 471 -21.39 -35.19 -10.03
N VAL A 472 -22.59 -35.79 -9.91
CA VAL A 472 -22.76 -37.25 -10.05
C VAL A 472 -22.35 -37.72 -11.45
N ASN A 473 -22.76 -37.01 -12.51
CA ASN A 473 -22.38 -37.34 -13.88
C ASN A 473 -20.85 -37.33 -14.08
N ARG A 474 -20.13 -36.37 -13.46
CA ARG A 474 -18.66 -36.34 -13.51
C ARG A 474 -18.01 -37.50 -12.77
N PHE A 475 -18.57 -37.88 -11.62
CA PHE A 475 -18.10 -39.09 -10.95
C PHE A 475 -18.31 -40.31 -11.84
N TRP A 476 -19.51 -40.47 -12.42
CA TRP A 476 -19.77 -41.56 -13.38
C TRP A 476 -18.80 -41.54 -14.56
N GLN A 477 -18.53 -40.38 -15.15
CA GLN A 477 -17.55 -40.25 -16.24
C GLN A 477 -16.16 -40.75 -15.84
N THR A 478 -15.74 -40.52 -14.59
CA THR A 478 -14.45 -40.99 -14.07
C THR A 478 -14.38 -42.52 -13.97
N TYR A 479 -15.51 -43.18 -13.70
CA TYR A 479 -15.58 -44.63 -13.55
C TYR A 479 -15.92 -45.37 -14.86
N PHE A 480 -16.71 -44.76 -15.74
CA PHE A 480 -17.33 -45.45 -16.88
C PHE A 480 -16.91 -44.91 -18.25
N GLY A 481 -16.19 -43.78 -18.32
CA GLY A 481 -15.85 -43.09 -19.58
C GLY A 481 -17.02 -42.27 -20.09
#